data_AF-A0AAN9B584-F1
#
_entry.id   AF-A0AAN9B584-F1
#
_cell.length_a   1.000
_cell.length_b   1.000
_cell.length_c   1.000
_cell.angle_alpha   90.00
_cell.angle_beta   90.00
_cell.angle_gamma   90.00
#
_symmetry.space_group_name_H-M   'P 1'
#
loop_
_entity.id
_entity.type
_entity.pdbx_description
1 polymer ?
#
loop_
_entity_poly.entity_id
_entity_poly.type
_entity_poly.pdbx_seq_one_letter_code
_entity_poly.pdbx_strand_id
1 'polypeptide(L)'
;MILCEHVNIKTIIKNKRKTRAEKDDYHLLQREEQVVLLRLRTGHNRLNHHMATKLKLFPSPLCPCGKNQTADHILQACPYHSALMDTIWPEETALQKKLCGPKEDLERTARFALQSGLTI
;
A
#
# COMPACT_ATOMS: atom_id res chain seq x y z
N MET A 1 -52.29 1.54 38.59
CA MET A 1 -50.92 1.89 38.19
C MET A 1 -50.51 0.97 37.05
N ILE A 2 -50.58 1.46 35.81
CA ILE A 2 -50.06 0.80 34.61
C ILE A 2 -48.62 1.28 34.44
N LEU A 3 -47.67 0.37 34.20
CA LEU A 3 -46.55 0.43 33.23
C LEU A 3 -45.97 -1.00 33.20
N CYS A 4 -46.26 -1.83 32.20
CA CYS A 4 -45.74 -1.84 30.82
C CYS A 4 -44.34 -2.48 30.72
N GLU A 5 -44.28 -3.48 29.83
CA GLU A 5 -43.17 -4.34 29.45
C GLU A 5 -41.93 -3.58 28.92
N HIS A 6 -40.84 -4.35 28.81
CA HIS A 6 -39.65 -4.15 27.97
C HIS A 6 -38.40 -3.57 28.65
N VAL A 7 -37.46 -4.46 28.99
CA VAL A 7 -36.04 -4.17 28.70
C VAL A 7 -35.66 -4.96 27.45
N ASN A 8 -35.65 -4.22 26.36
CA ASN A 8 -35.31 -4.61 25.00
C ASN A 8 -33.82 -5.02 24.93
N ILE A 9 -33.55 -6.22 24.38
CA ILE A 9 -32.23 -6.71 24.00
C ILE A 9 -31.70 -5.85 22.84
N LYS A 10 -31.29 -4.61 23.12
CA LYS A 10 -30.54 -3.79 22.16
C LYS A 10 -29.09 -4.22 22.22
N THR A 11 -28.81 -5.28 21.47
CA THR A 11 -27.62 -5.43 20.62
C THR A 11 -26.42 -4.61 21.12
N ILE A 12 -25.60 -5.21 21.99
CA ILE A 12 -24.25 -4.69 22.25
C ILE A 12 -23.51 -4.81 20.92
N ILE A 13 -23.55 -3.75 20.12
CA ILE A 13 -22.66 -3.56 19.00
C ILE A 13 -21.27 -3.61 19.64
N LYS A 14 -20.60 -4.76 19.51
CA LYS A 14 -19.16 -4.86 19.70
C LYS A 14 -18.55 -3.98 18.62
N ASN A 15 -18.49 -2.67 18.87
CA ASN A 15 -17.57 -1.79 18.19
C ASN A 15 -16.18 -2.29 18.59
N LYS A 16 -15.69 -3.31 17.86
CA LYS A 16 -14.27 -3.63 17.78
C LYS A 16 -13.64 -2.36 17.23
N ARG A 17 -13.29 -1.42 18.12
CA ARG A 17 -12.36 -0.35 17.79
C ARG A 17 -11.16 -1.08 17.20
N LYS A 18 -10.89 -0.86 15.91
CA LYS A 18 -9.70 -1.42 15.25
C LYS A 18 -8.55 -1.08 16.18
N THR A 19 -7.88 -2.09 16.72
CA THR A 19 -6.68 -1.86 17.52
C THR A 19 -5.79 -0.92 16.71
N ARG A 20 -5.29 0.13 17.35
CA ARG A 20 -4.39 1.07 16.67
C ARG A 20 -3.31 0.22 16.04
N ALA A 21 -3.22 0.26 14.70
CA ALA A 21 -2.17 -0.45 13.99
C ALA A 21 -0.85 -0.08 14.64
N GLU A 22 -0.02 -1.09 14.93
CA GLU A 22 1.33 -0.84 15.40
C GLU A 22 1.97 0.19 14.46
N LYS A 23 2.53 1.24 15.06
CA LYS A 23 3.21 2.27 14.28
C LYS A 23 4.47 1.59 13.74
N ASP A 24 4.59 1.55 12.42
CA ASP A 24 5.79 1.07 11.76
C ASP A 24 6.96 2.06 11.90
N ASP A 25 8.12 1.63 11.43
CA ASP A 25 9.38 2.37 11.53
C ASP A 25 9.53 3.47 10.46
N TYR A 26 8.44 3.90 9.81
CA TYR A 26 8.45 4.91 8.74
C TYR A 26 9.22 6.18 9.11
N HIS A 27 9.14 6.59 10.37
CA HIS A 27 9.81 7.81 10.86
C HIS A 27 11.34 7.68 10.96
N LEU A 28 11.88 6.46 10.86
CA LEU A 28 13.32 6.20 10.87
C LEU A 28 13.96 6.27 9.48
N LEU A 29 13.15 6.41 8.43
CA LEU A 29 13.59 6.50 7.04
C LEU A 29 14.08 7.90 6.68
N GLN A 30 14.90 7.98 5.63
CA GLN A 30 15.29 9.25 5.03
C GLN A 30 14.08 9.94 4.36
N ARG A 31 14.15 11.26 4.20
CA ARG A 31 13.03 12.05 3.66
C ARG A 31 12.56 11.57 2.28
N GLU A 32 13.47 11.16 1.42
CA GLU A 32 13.14 10.63 0.09
C GLU A 32 12.35 9.31 0.17
N GLU A 33 12.83 8.38 0.99
CA GLU A 33 12.19 7.08 1.24
C GLU A 33 10.80 7.27 1.87
N GLN A 34 10.67 8.21 2.80
CA GLN A 34 9.39 8.59 3.39
C GLN A 34 8.39 9.07 2.33
N VAL A 35 8.81 9.94 1.41
CA VAL A 35 7.94 10.43 0.33
C VAL A 35 7.47 9.28 -0.57
N VAL A 36 8.39 8.37 -0.93
CA VAL A 36 8.06 7.18 -1.73
C VAL A 36 7.01 6.32 -1.01
N LEU A 37 7.27 5.96 0.26
CA LEU A 37 6.36 5.11 1.03
C LEU A 37 5.00 5.77 1.25
N LEU A 38 4.96 7.07 1.53
CA LEU A 38 3.70 7.80 1.70
C LEU A 38 2.85 7.78 0.41
N ARG A 39 3.45 8.02 -0.74
CA ARG A 39 2.76 7.99 -2.05
C ARG A 39 2.30 6.59 -2.43
N LEU A 40 3.08 5.55 -2.10
CA LEU A 40 2.68 4.16 -2.28
C LEU A 40 1.50 3.78 -1.38
N ARG A 41 1.59 4.08 -0.07
CA ARG A 41 0.55 3.77 0.92
C ARG A 41 -0.78 4.46 0.64
N THR A 42 -0.73 5.73 0.24
CA THR A 42 -1.94 6.52 -0.03
C THR A 42 -2.48 6.31 -1.45
N GLY A 43 -1.70 5.70 -2.34
CA GLY A 43 -2.05 5.56 -3.75
C GLY A 43 -2.00 6.88 -4.55
N HIS A 44 -1.62 8.00 -3.93
CA HIS A 44 -1.40 9.29 -4.59
C HIS A 44 0.00 9.32 -5.20
N ASN A 45 0.19 8.51 -6.23
CA ASN A 45 1.45 8.36 -6.94
C ASN A 45 1.27 8.58 -8.45
N ARG A 46 2.38 8.70 -9.17
CA ARG A 46 2.38 8.90 -10.62
C ARG A 46 2.40 7.61 -11.45
N LEU A 47 2.00 6.48 -10.88
CA LEU A 47 1.82 5.25 -11.65
C LEU A 47 0.67 5.40 -12.66
N ASN A 48 0.81 4.77 -13.83
CA ASN A 48 -0.09 4.96 -14.97
C ASN A 48 -1.56 4.73 -14.61
N HIS A 49 -1.87 3.74 -13.76
CA HIS A 49 -3.25 3.49 -13.35
C HIS A 49 -3.86 4.67 -12.58
N HIS A 50 -3.12 5.30 -11.66
CA HIS A 50 -3.60 6.50 -10.94
C HIS A 50 -3.74 7.68 -11.91
N MET A 51 -2.72 7.90 -12.74
CA MET A 51 -2.69 8.99 -13.72
C MET A 51 -3.85 8.92 -14.72
N ALA A 52 -4.22 7.72 -15.17
CA ALA A 52 -5.32 7.51 -16.11
C ALA A 52 -6.70 7.57 -15.43
N THR A 53 -6.86 6.94 -14.25
CA THR A 53 -8.20 6.78 -13.64
C THR A 53 -8.62 7.94 -12.74
N LYS A 54 -7.67 8.56 -12.03
CA LYS A 54 -7.95 9.65 -11.08
C LYS A 54 -7.69 11.01 -11.68
N LEU A 55 -6.56 11.18 -12.36
CA LEU A 55 -6.17 12.47 -12.95
C LEU A 55 -6.61 12.62 -14.40
N LYS A 56 -6.88 11.52 -15.12
CA LYS A 56 -7.23 11.50 -16.56
C LYS A 56 -6.20 12.22 -17.45
N LEU A 57 -4.93 12.16 -17.06
CA LEU A 57 -3.81 12.82 -17.75
C LEU A 57 -3.01 11.87 -18.63
N PHE A 58 -3.14 10.55 -18.43
CA PHE A 58 -2.44 9.54 -19.22
C PHE A 58 -3.44 8.72 -20.05
N PRO A 59 -3.08 8.39 -21.30
CA PRO A 59 -3.99 7.68 -22.21
C PRO A 59 -4.16 6.20 -21.86
N SER A 60 -3.26 5.61 -21.07
CA SER A 60 -3.27 4.19 -20.73
C SER A 60 -2.89 3.95 -19.27
N PRO A 61 -3.59 3.06 -18.54
CA PRO A 61 -3.23 2.65 -17.19
C PRO A 61 -2.15 1.56 -17.16
N LEU A 62 -1.67 1.09 -18.30
CA LEU A 62 -0.92 -0.16 -18.41
C LEU A 62 0.57 0.00 -18.05
N CYS A 63 1.09 -1.03 -17.38
CA CYS A 63 2.49 -1.34 -17.24
C CYS A 63 3.02 -1.92 -18.58
N PRO A 64 4.32 -1.81 -18.89
CA PRO A 64 4.91 -2.47 -20.06
C PRO A 64 4.61 -3.98 -20.18
N CYS A 65 4.32 -4.67 -19.07
CA CYS A 65 3.90 -6.07 -19.09
C CYS A 65 2.42 -6.31 -19.45
N GLY A 66 1.64 -5.26 -19.75
CA GLY A 66 0.24 -5.34 -20.18
C GLY A 66 -0.82 -5.38 -19.07
N LYS A 67 -0.43 -5.37 -17.78
CA LYS A 67 -1.37 -5.25 -16.64
C LYS A 67 -1.52 -3.80 -16.20
N ASN A 68 -2.56 -3.46 -15.46
CA ASN A 68 -2.68 -2.13 -14.84
C ASN A 68 -1.49 -1.85 -13.92
N GLN A 69 -0.85 -0.69 -14.10
CA GLN A 69 0.31 -0.30 -13.32
C GLN A 69 -0.13 0.23 -11.94
N THR A 70 -0.40 -0.68 -11.01
CA THR A 70 -0.72 -0.38 -9.61
C THR A 70 0.46 -0.72 -8.70
N ALA A 71 0.50 -0.14 -7.49
CA ALA A 71 1.53 -0.46 -6.51
C ALA A 71 1.50 -1.95 -6.12
N ASP A 72 0.32 -2.53 -5.98
CA ASP A 72 0.13 -3.97 -5.73
C ASP A 72 0.77 -4.81 -6.84
N HIS A 73 0.41 -4.53 -8.11
CA HIS A 73 0.97 -5.24 -9.25
C HIS A 73 2.50 -5.15 -9.29
N ILE A 74 3.04 -3.93 -9.16
CA ILE A 74 4.46 -3.63 -9.24
C ILE A 74 5.25 -4.31 -8.11
N LEU A 75 4.74 -4.26 -6.87
CA LEU A 75 5.45 -4.73 -5.69
C LEU A 75 5.23 -6.23 -5.41
N GLN A 76 4.27 -6.90 -6.06
CA GLN A 76 3.99 -8.32 -5.84
C GLN A 76 4.41 -9.21 -7.02
N ALA A 77 3.97 -8.89 -8.23
CA ALA A 77 3.96 -9.87 -9.32
C ALA A 77 4.13 -9.25 -10.71
N CYS A 78 4.91 -8.17 -10.82
CA CYS A 78 5.20 -7.56 -12.11
C CYS A 78 6.34 -8.29 -12.83
N PRO A 79 6.07 -8.98 -13.96
CA PRO A 79 7.13 -9.70 -14.69
C PRO A 79 8.17 -8.76 -15.28
N TYR A 80 7.80 -7.51 -15.58
CA TYR A 80 8.73 -6.52 -16.11
C TYR A 80 9.77 -6.08 -15.07
N HIS A 81 9.45 -6.17 -13.78
CA HIS A 81 10.34 -5.82 -12.67
C HIS A 81 10.82 -7.04 -11.88
N SER A 82 10.63 -8.27 -12.36
CA SER A 82 10.92 -9.49 -11.58
C SER A 82 12.38 -9.58 -11.17
N ALA A 83 13.33 -9.33 -12.09
CA ALA A 83 14.76 -9.41 -11.76
C ALA A 83 15.18 -8.45 -10.63
N LEU A 84 14.64 -7.22 -10.63
CA LEU A 84 14.90 -6.25 -9.56
C LEU A 84 14.18 -6.64 -8.27
N MET A 85 12.95 -7.15 -8.38
CA MET A 85 12.20 -7.66 -7.24
C MET A 85 12.92 -8.83 -6.58
N ASP A 86 13.41 -9.81 -7.33
CA ASP A 86 14.11 -10.99 -6.79
C ASP A 86 15.44 -10.59 -6.12
N THR A 87 16.08 -9.52 -6.62
CA THR A 87 17.31 -8.98 -6.02
C THR A 87 17.04 -8.27 -4.68
N ILE A 88 15.95 -7.51 -4.56
CA ILE A 88 15.64 -6.70 -3.38
C ILE A 88 14.79 -7.47 -2.35
N TRP A 89 13.91 -8.34 -2.85
CA TRP A 89 12.92 -9.15 -2.14
C TRP A 89 13.06 -10.62 -2.60
N PRO A 90 14.13 -11.31 -2.18
CA PRO A 90 14.36 -12.70 -2.57
C PRO A 90 13.32 -13.67 -1.99
N GLU A 91 12.70 -13.30 -0.86
CA GLU A 91 11.63 -14.05 -0.24
C GLU A 91 10.26 -13.43 -0.54
N GLU A 92 9.28 -14.30 -0.83
CA GLU A 92 7.90 -13.87 -1.01
C GLU A 92 7.40 -13.16 0.24
N THR A 93 7.09 -11.88 0.07
CA THR A 93 6.68 -11.00 1.15
C THR A 93 5.36 -10.30 0.80
N ALA A 94 4.39 -10.44 1.70
CA ALA A 94 3.08 -9.83 1.55
C ALA A 94 3.16 -8.31 1.39
N LEU A 95 2.29 -7.74 0.55
CA LEU A 95 2.29 -6.31 0.23
C LEU A 95 2.23 -5.43 1.49
N GLN A 96 1.42 -5.82 2.46
CA GLN A 96 1.28 -5.08 3.71
C GLN A 96 2.61 -4.97 4.47
N LYS A 97 3.45 -6.00 4.45
CA LYS A 97 4.77 -5.98 5.09
C LYS A 97 5.77 -5.13 4.29
N LYS A 98 5.72 -5.17 2.96
CA LYS A 98 6.49 -4.25 2.10
C LYS A 98 6.13 -2.78 2.36
N LEU A 99 4.86 -2.48 2.58
CA LEU A 99 4.38 -1.11 2.75
C LEU A 99 4.44 -0.61 4.19
N CYS A 100 4.28 -1.46 5.21
CA CYS A 100 4.14 -1.08 6.62
C CYS A 100 4.95 -1.98 7.58
N GLY A 101 6.02 -2.60 7.08
CA GLY A 101 6.89 -3.48 7.86
C GLY A 101 7.93 -2.72 8.69
N PRO A 102 8.91 -3.46 9.25
CA PRO A 102 10.06 -2.87 9.95
C PRO A 102 10.91 -2.01 9.00
N LYS A 103 11.79 -1.19 9.56
CA LYS A 103 12.62 -0.23 8.81
C LYS A 103 13.28 -0.84 7.57
N GLU A 104 13.91 -2.01 7.72
CA GLU A 104 14.64 -2.68 6.65
C GLU A 104 13.75 -3.03 5.44
N ASP A 105 12.51 -3.43 5.71
CA ASP A 105 11.51 -3.74 4.68
C ASP A 105 11.06 -2.47 3.95
N LEU A 106 10.88 -1.38 4.69
CA LEU A 106 10.52 -0.11 4.09
C LEU A 106 11.67 0.45 3.22
N GLU A 107 12.92 0.32 3.68
CA GLU A 107 14.12 0.68 2.90
C GLU A 107 14.22 -0.16 1.62
N ARG A 108 13.93 -1.47 1.68
CA ARG A 108 13.85 -2.33 0.49
C ARG A 108 12.82 -1.82 -0.51
N THR A 109 11.60 -1.49 -0.05
CA THR A 109 10.55 -0.94 -0.92
C THR A 109 10.94 0.41 -1.52
N ALA A 110 11.56 1.30 -0.74
CA ALA A 110 12.06 2.58 -1.25
C ALA A 110 13.15 2.37 -2.30
N ARG A 111 14.14 1.51 -2.02
CA ARG A 111 15.21 1.15 -2.96
C ARG A 111 14.66 0.62 -4.27
N PHE A 112 13.69 -0.28 -4.22
CA PHE A 112 13.02 -0.81 -5.41
C PHE A 112 12.38 0.32 -6.23
N ALA A 113 11.62 1.20 -5.59
CA ALA A 113 10.96 2.31 -6.28
C ALA A 113 11.96 3.27 -6.95
N LEU A 114 13.07 3.57 -6.27
CA LEU A 114 14.12 4.45 -6.80
C LEU A 114 14.91 3.80 -7.95
N GLN A 115 15.15 2.49 -7.90
CA GLN A 115 15.92 1.76 -8.91
C GLN A 115 15.08 1.28 -10.11
N SER A 116 13.78 1.13 -9.95
CA SER A 116 12.87 0.63 -10.99
C SER A 116 12.55 1.65 -12.09
N GLY A 117 12.97 2.91 -11.93
CA GLY A 117 12.63 3.99 -12.86
C GLY A 117 11.15 4.40 -12.81
N LEU A 118 10.39 3.87 -11.85
CA LEU A 118 9.00 4.24 -11.63
C LEU A 118 8.94 5.68 -11.13
N THR A 119 7.96 6.43 -11.62
CA THR A 119 7.64 7.68 -10.95
C THR A 119 6.55 7.45 -9.92
N ILE A 120 6.95 7.46 -8.65
CA ILE A 120 6.06 7.38 -7.50
C ILE A 120 5.63 8.77 -7.10
#